data_AF-A0A3D3TCS8-F1
#
_entry.id   AF-A0A3D3TCS8-F1
#
_cell.length_a   1.000
_cell.length_b   1.000
_cell.length_c   1.000
_cell.angle_alpha   90.00
_cell.angle_beta   90.00
_cell.angle_gamma   90.00
#
_symmetry.space_group_name_H-M   'P 1'
#
loop_
_entity.id
_entity.type
_entity.pdbx_description
1 polymer ?
#
loop_
_entity_poly.entity_id
_entity_poly.type
_entity_poly.pdbx_seq_one_letter_code
_entity_poly.pdbx_strand_id
1 'polypeptide(L)'
;MATVAENVWYEAIVRYHNPNTGTKETYTLNVKVFNDRIITISFGDNESVHTGHNNSGYTYSGGDLTFYQDRNGNITSANTRVIINQNGYKTLFDIEL
;
A
#
# COMPACT_ATOMS: atom_id res chain seq x y z
N MET A 1 -13.71 20.51 1.47
CA MET A 1 -13.00 19.48 0.68
C MET A 1 -12.76 18.31 1.62
N ALA A 2 -13.24 17.12 1.30
CA ALA A 2 -13.13 15.97 2.19
C ALA A 2 -11.69 15.43 2.17
N THR A 3 -10.97 15.59 3.27
CA THR A 3 -9.71 14.90 3.55
C THR A 3 -10.03 13.44 3.88
N VAL A 4 -9.47 12.50 3.11
CA VAL A 4 -9.73 11.08 3.29
C VAL A 4 -8.74 10.52 4.31
N ALA A 5 -9.28 9.83 5.32
CA ALA A 5 -8.59 8.95 6.26
C ALA A 5 -7.52 9.59 7.19
N GLU A 6 -7.98 10.10 8.34
CA GLU A 6 -7.12 10.34 9.50
C GLU A 6 -6.74 9.00 10.16
N ASN A 7 -5.60 8.39 9.79
CA ASN A 7 -4.96 7.28 10.52
C ASN A 7 -5.85 6.02 10.69
N VAL A 8 -6.47 5.55 9.60
CA VAL A 8 -7.46 4.45 9.60
C VAL A 8 -6.92 3.19 8.90
N TRP A 9 -7.36 2.02 9.35
CA TRP A 9 -7.11 0.74 8.69
C TRP A 9 -8.22 0.39 7.71
N TYR A 10 -7.86 -0.09 6.53
CA TYR A 10 -8.77 -0.54 5.49
C TYR A 10 -8.40 -1.95 5.05
N GLU A 11 -9.40 -2.76 4.72
CA GLU A 11 -9.18 -3.97 3.94
C GLU A 11 -8.97 -3.59 2.48
N ALA A 12 -7.93 -4.13 1.84
CA ALA A 12 -7.54 -3.79 0.48
C ALA A 12 -7.15 -5.03 -0.33
N ILE A 13 -7.35 -4.95 -1.64
CA ILE A 13 -6.77 -5.93 -2.57
C ILE A 13 -5.33 -5.53 -2.85
N VAL A 14 -4.39 -6.39 -2.47
CA VAL A 14 -2.95 -6.17 -2.62
C VAL A 14 -2.38 -7.17 -3.61
N ARG A 15 -1.94 -6.69 -4.76
CA ARG A 15 -1.26 -7.48 -5.79
C ARG A 15 0.24 -7.35 -5.59
N TYR A 16 0.85 -8.43 -5.11
CA TYR A 16 2.28 -8.56 -4.89
C TYR A 16 2.99 -8.94 -6.18
N HIS A 17 4.15 -8.33 -6.42
CA HIS A 17 5.07 -8.74 -7.48
C HIS A 17 6.51 -8.61 -7.03
N ASN A 18 7.28 -9.70 -7.17
CA ASN A 18 8.73 -9.72 -7.02
C ASN A 18 9.38 -9.91 -8.40
N PRO A 19 9.86 -8.83 -9.05
CA PRO A 19 10.52 -8.90 -10.34
C PRO A 19 11.76 -9.79 -10.38
N ASN A 20 12.41 -10.04 -9.24
CA ASN A 20 13.64 -10.81 -9.18
C ASN A 20 13.39 -12.32 -9.34
N THR A 21 12.26 -12.79 -8.80
CA THR A 21 11.83 -14.19 -8.92
C THR A 21 10.71 -14.40 -9.95
N GLY A 22 10.09 -13.31 -10.42
CA GLY A 22 8.90 -13.34 -11.26
C GLY A 22 7.61 -13.69 -10.51
N THR A 23 7.67 -13.87 -9.19
CA THR A 23 6.52 -14.27 -8.37
C THR A 23 5.46 -13.17 -8.35
N LYS A 24 4.20 -13.55 -8.54
CA LYS A 24 3.03 -12.68 -8.47
C LYS A 24 1.93 -13.36 -7.68
N GLU A 25 1.34 -12.64 -6.74
CA GLU A 25 0.28 -13.15 -5.88
C GLU A 25 -0.73 -12.05 -5.59
N THR A 26 -1.96 -12.41 -5.24
CA THR A 26 -3.01 -11.45 -4.84
C THR A 26 -3.55 -11.82 -3.48
N TYR A 27 -3.60 -10.84 -2.59
CA TYR A 27 -4.02 -10.99 -1.21
C TYR A 27 -5.11 -9.98 -0.86
N THR A 28 -5.94 -10.32 0.11
CA THR A 28 -6.78 -9.38 0.83
C THR A 28 -6.08 -9.06 2.15
N LEU A 29 -5.56 -7.85 2.31
CA LEU A 29 -4.74 -7.45 3.46
C LEU A 29 -5.27 -6.17 4.10
N ASN A 30 -4.93 -5.98 5.38
CA ASN A 30 -5.19 -4.71 6.06
C ASN A 30 -4.07 -3.72 5.76
N VAL A 31 -4.43 -2.52 5.30
CA VAL A 31 -3.51 -1.41 5.05
C VAL A 31 -3.87 -0.21 5.89
N LYS A 32 -2.86 0.53 6.33
CA LYS A 32 -3.04 1.74 7.13
C LYS A 32 -2.86 2.97 6.26
N VAL A 33 -3.88 3.82 6.21
CA VAL A 33 -3.86 5.09 5.46
C VAL A 33 -3.71 6.25 6.43
N PHE A 34 -2.80 7.17 6.10
CA PHE A 34 -2.61 8.42 6.82
C PHE A 34 -2.23 9.53 5.83
N ASN A 35 -2.98 10.63 5.83
CA ASN A 35 -2.81 11.75 4.89
C ASN A 35 -2.78 11.29 3.43
N ASP A 36 -3.86 10.63 2.99
CA ASP A 36 -4.02 10.13 1.62
C ASP A 36 -2.90 9.20 1.14
N ARG A 37 -2.20 8.54 2.08
CA ARG A 37 -1.05 7.69 1.79
C ARG A 37 -1.10 6.40 2.58
N ILE A 38 -0.82 5.28 1.93
CA ILE A 38 -0.58 4.00 2.62
C ILE A 38 0.77 4.08 3.33
N ILE A 39 0.74 3.92 4.65
CA ILE A 39 1.93 3.95 5.51
C ILE A 39 2.28 2.57 6.07
N THR A 40 1.38 1.59 5.98
CA THR A 40 1.61 0.21 6.46
C THR A 40 0.79 -0.79 5.65
N ILE A 41 1.38 -1.93 5.32
CA ILE A 41 0.71 -3.13 4.79
C ILE A 41 0.95 -4.25 5.80
N SER A 42 -0.11 -4.82 6.36
CA SER A 42 -0.04 -5.89 7.36
C SER A 42 -0.24 -7.25 6.71
N PHE A 43 0.67 -8.20 6.96
CA PHE A 43 0.59 -9.58 6.47
C PHE A 43 -0.01 -10.54 7.52
N GLY A 44 -0.42 -10.03 8.69
CA GLY A 44 -0.81 -10.84 9.85
C GLY A 44 0.37 -11.13 10.77
N ASP A 45 0.10 -11.76 11.93
CA ASP A 45 1.12 -12.27 12.88
C ASP A 45 2.24 -11.28 13.27
N ASN A 46 1.92 -9.98 13.34
CA ASN A 46 2.85 -8.86 13.58
C ASN A 46 3.87 -8.60 12.45
N GLU A 47 3.71 -9.22 11.29
CA GLU A 47 4.48 -8.94 10.10
C GLU A 47 3.85 -7.78 9.31
N SER A 48 4.66 -6.77 9.00
CA SER A 48 4.23 -5.64 8.19
C SER A 48 5.39 -4.99 7.45
N VAL A 49 5.08 -4.33 6.34
CA VAL A 49 5.97 -3.32 5.74
C VAL A 49 5.37 -1.95 5.96
N HIS A 50 6.19 -1.00 6.38
CA HIS A 50 5.73 0.33 6.76
C HIS A 50 6.76 1.41 6.44
N THR A 51 6.28 2.65 6.37
CA THR A 51 7.15 3.82 6.27
C THR A 51 7.94 4.03 7.57
N GLY A 52 9.05 4.77 7.48
CA GLY A 52 9.85 5.15 8.66
C GLY A 52 10.99 4.18 8.96
N HIS A 53 11.53 4.28 10.17
CA HIS A 53 12.66 3.46 10.60
C HIS A 53 12.22 2.00 10.78
N ASN A 54 12.87 1.08 10.08
CA ASN A 54 12.70 -0.36 10.27
C ASN A 54 14.07 -0.99 10.52
N ASN A 55 14.11 -1.98 11.42
CA ASN A 55 15.31 -2.78 11.68
C ASN A 55 15.55 -3.85 10.59
N SER A 56 14.71 -3.88 9.56
CA SER A 56 14.68 -4.91 8.51
C SER A 56 15.52 -4.54 7.28
N GLY A 57 16.07 -3.33 7.23
CA GLY A 57 17.01 -2.90 6.20
C GLY A 57 16.38 -2.65 4.82
N TYR A 58 15.07 -2.37 4.76
CA TYR A 58 14.40 -1.99 3.51
C TYR A 58 14.09 -0.50 3.48
N THR A 59 13.95 0.04 2.27
CA THR A 59 13.38 1.37 2.04
C THR A 59 11.97 1.24 1.48
N TYR A 60 11.08 2.14 1.93
CA TYR A 60 9.68 2.21 1.53
C TYR A 60 9.47 3.44 0.66
N SER A 61 8.82 3.28 -0.50
CA SER A 61 8.47 4.38 -1.40
C SER A 61 7.13 4.14 -2.10
N GLY A 62 6.56 5.18 -2.72
CA GLY A 62 5.20 5.13 -3.26
C GLY A 62 4.15 5.12 -2.15
N GLY A 63 2.90 4.75 -2.44
CA GLY A 63 1.83 4.69 -1.45
C GLY A 63 0.87 5.88 -1.42
N ASP A 64 1.15 6.96 -2.16
CA ASP A 64 0.22 8.09 -2.31
C ASP A 64 -1.00 7.66 -3.12
N LEU A 65 -2.19 7.88 -2.59
CA LEU A 65 -3.44 7.40 -3.16
C LEU A 65 -3.88 8.27 -4.34
N THR A 66 -4.29 7.61 -5.42
CA THR A 66 -5.05 8.23 -6.50
C THR A 66 -6.51 7.86 -6.32
N PHE A 67 -7.37 8.87 -6.12
CA PHE A 67 -8.80 8.69 -5.94
C PHE A 67 -9.54 8.76 -7.27
N TYR A 68 -10.51 7.89 -7.44
CA TYR A 68 -11.42 7.87 -8.59
C TYR A 68 -12.82 8.25 -8.14
N GLN A 69 -13.49 9.06 -8.95
CA GLN A 69 -14.81 9.60 -8.64
C GLN A 69 -15.84 9.20 -9.70
N ASP A 70 -17.09 9.04 -9.28
CA ASP A 70 -18.22 8.94 -10.19
C ASP A 70 -18.52 10.30 -10.86
N ARG A 71 -19.52 10.33 -11.75
CA ARG A 71 -19.96 11.57 -12.43
C ARG A 71 -20.53 12.63 -11.48
N ASN A 72 -20.86 12.26 -10.24
CA ASN A 72 -21.39 13.15 -9.21
C ASN A 72 -20.28 13.67 -8.28
N GLY A 73 -19.02 13.27 -8.48
CA GLY A 73 -17.88 13.66 -7.65
C GLY A 73 -17.69 12.82 -6.39
N ASN A 74 -18.44 11.71 -6.23
CA ASN A 74 -18.26 10.80 -5.09
C ASN A 74 -17.06 9.88 -5.34
N ILE A 75 -16.18 9.73 -4.34
CA ILE A 75 -15.08 8.78 -4.41
C ILE A 75 -15.63 7.36 -4.45
N THR A 76 -15.25 6.59 -5.47
CA THR A 76 -15.69 5.20 -5.67
C THR A 76 -14.60 4.17 -5.41
N SER A 77 -13.34 4.56 -5.57
CA SER A 77 -12.18 3.72 -5.30
C SER A 77 -10.91 4.56 -5.16
N ALA A 78 -9.87 3.96 -4.60
CA ALA A 78 -8.52 4.53 -4.63
C ALA A 78 -7.50 3.44 -4.98
N ASN A 79 -6.40 3.84 -5.63
CA ASN A 79 -5.29 2.92 -5.82
C ASN A 79 -3.94 3.59 -5.55
N THR A 80 -2.93 2.75 -5.33
CA THR A 80 -1.54 3.20 -5.25
C THR A 80 -0.59 2.04 -5.51
N ARG A 81 0.68 2.36 -5.69
CA ARG A 81 1.78 1.39 -5.71
C ARG A 81 2.75 1.69 -4.60
N VAL A 82 3.05 0.68 -3.80
CA VAL A 82 4.14 0.68 -2.81
C VAL A 82 5.31 -0.11 -3.36
N ILE A 83 6.53 0.41 -3.15
CA ILE A 83 7.77 -0.21 -3.57
C ILE A 83 8.65 -0.38 -2.35
N ILE A 84 8.98 -1.64 -2.06
CA ILE A 84 9.96 -2.02 -1.05
C ILE A 84 11.26 -2.33 -1.78
N ASN A 85 12.35 -1.67 -1.38
CA ASN A 85 13.68 -1.97 -1.88
C ASN A 85 14.56 -2.47 -0.72
N GLN A 86 15.06 -3.68 -0.85
CA GLN A 86 15.94 -4.32 0.13
C GLN A 86 17.16 -4.87 -0.60
N ASN A 87 18.35 -4.40 -0.24
CA ASN A 87 19.62 -4.83 -0.84
C ASN A 87 19.65 -4.76 -2.39
N GLY A 88 18.98 -3.78 -2.99
CA GLY A 88 18.92 -3.59 -4.45
C GLY A 88 17.80 -4.37 -5.14
N TYR A 89 17.12 -5.27 -4.42
CA TYR A 89 15.96 -6.01 -4.90
C TYR A 89 14.68 -5.24 -4.62
N LYS A 90 13.83 -5.11 -5.64
CA LYS A 90 12.53 -4.46 -5.53
C LYS A 90 11.43 -5.49 -5.34
N THR A 91 10.45 -5.11 -4.53
CA THR A 91 9.15 -5.76 -4.38
C THR A 91 8.07 -4.71 -4.56
N LEU A 92 7.05 -5.02 -5.33
CA LEU A 92 5.97 -4.10 -5.68
C LEU A 92 4.66 -4.59 -5.09
N PHE A 93 3.87 -3.65 -4.56
CA PHE A 93 2.54 -3.89 -4.06
C PHE A 93 1.59 -2.89 -4.73
N ASP A 94 0.77 -3.38 -5.65
CA ASP A 94 -0.33 -2.61 -6.24
C ASP A 94 -1.56 -2.79 -5.37
N ILE A 95 -2.08 -1.68 -4.83
CA ILE A 95 -3.11 -1.69 -3.79
C ILE A 95 -4.35 -0.97 -4.30
N GLU A 96 -5.51 -1.58 -4.08
CA GLU A 96 -6.83 -1.08 -4.45
C GLU A 96 -7.75 -1.08 -3.22
N LEU A 97 -8.38 0.08 -2.98
CA LEU A 97 -9.31 0.42 -1.91
C LEU A 97 -10.69 0.76 -2.49
#